data_AF-A0A5M8PVU3-F1
#
_entry.id   AF-A0A5M8PVU3-F1
#
_cell.length_a   1.000
_cell.length_b   1.000
_cell.length_c   1.000
_cell.angle_alpha   90.00
_cell.angle_beta   90.00
_cell.angle_gamma   90.00
#
_symmetry.space_group_name_H-M   'P 1'
#
loop_
_entity.id
_entity.type
_entity.pdbx_description
1 polymer ?
#
loop_
_entity_poly.entity_id
_entity_poly.type
_entity_poly.pdbx_seq_one_letter_code
_entity_poly.pdbx_strand_id
1 'polypeptide(L)'
;MDRHRNPMPGSPGHLVLSNPPKPTSSTPRPLRTPPPPPPIPVKIPCIWCAAASAIYLKINYFNGGEPGNGISPSVIKMLSDTIDQLDAHIAKHGDGVIPHGAFDHQAMGFSWYSVNVNNHQQTWGVVAHAVNALLTFMLNYQSFGMAQFLIFDGENQVGTGTLGPSFSRG
;
A
#
# COMPACT_ATOMS: atom_id res chain seq x y z
N MET A 1 -11.59 106.45 1.02
CA MET A 1 -11.43 106.33 -0.45
C MET A 1 -10.86 104.96 -0.74
N ASP A 2 -11.50 104.25 -1.66
CA ASP A 2 -11.21 102.90 -2.17
C ASP A 2 -9.71 102.54 -2.27
N ARG A 3 -9.28 101.28 -2.15
CA ARG A 3 -9.60 100.14 -3.05
C ARG A 3 -9.13 98.79 -2.46
N HIS A 4 -9.91 97.74 -2.80
CA HIS A 4 -9.60 96.31 -3.10
C HIS A 4 -8.24 95.68 -2.69
N ARG A 5 -8.06 94.39 -2.37
CA ARG A 5 -8.85 93.13 -2.27
C ARG A 5 -7.85 92.10 -1.66
N ASN A 6 -8.33 91.15 -0.85
CA ASN A 6 -7.56 89.94 -0.49
C ASN A 6 -7.41 88.98 -1.70
N PRO A 7 -6.35 88.15 -1.73
CA PRO A 7 -6.55 86.71 -1.59
C PRO A 7 -5.47 85.95 -0.78
N MET A 8 -5.86 84.76 -0.29
CA MET A 8 -5.06 83.70 0.37
C MET A 8 -4.42 82.74 -0.69
N PRO A 9 -3.88 81.54 -0.34
CA PRO A 9 -2.56 81.25 0.27
C PRO A 9 -1.78 80.14 -0.51
N GLY A 10 -0.56 79.74 -0.09
CA GLY A 10 0.01 78.43 -0.48
C GLY A 10 1.54 78.28 -0.43
N SER A 11 2.01 77.40 0.48
CA SER A 11 3.41 77.05 0.74
C SER A 11 4.17 76.35 -0.40
N PRO A 12 5.53 76.37 -0.39
CA PRO A 12 6.37 75.65 -1.35
C PRO A 12 6.82 74.26 -0.86
N GLY A 13 6.99 73.33 -1.82
CA GLY A 13 8.07 72.33 -1.79
C GLY A 13 7.73 70.90 -1.34
N HIS A 14 7.23 70.07 -2.27
CA HIS A 14 7.21 68.61 -2.17
C HIS A 14 8.62 68.02 -2.34
N LEU A 15 9.10 67.22 -1.38
CA LEU A 15 10.14 66.20 -1.59
C LEU A 15 9.42 64.86 -1.77
N VAL A 16 9.39 64.35 -3.01
CA VAL A 16 8.86 63.01 -3.31
C VAL A 16 9.93 61.98 -2.97
N LEU A 17 9.68 61.16 -1.95
CA LEU A 17 10.43 59.94 -1.67
C LEU A 17 10.13 58.92 -2.78
N SER A 18 11.10 58.65 -3.64
CA SER A 18 11.04 57.58 -4.63
C SER A 18 11.02 56.22 -3.92
N ASN A 19 9.96 55.42 -4.13
CA ASN A 19 9.93 54.03 -3.69
C ASN A 19 11.04 53.21 -4.36
N PRO A 20 11.66 52.23 -3.67
CA PRO A 20 12.60 51.31 -4.31
C PRO A 20 11.87 50.40 -5.32
N PRO A 21 12.57 49.93 -6.39
CA PRO A 21 11.97 49.02 -7.35
C PRO A 21 11.58 47.70 -6.67
N LYS A 22 10.35 47.27 -6.93
CA LYS A 22 9.77 46.01 -6.47
C LYS A 22 10.64 44.84 -6.98
N PRO A 23 11.09 43.91 -6.11
CA PRO A 23 11.80 42.72 -6.59
C PRO A 23 10.83 41.85 -7.38
N THR A 24 11.03 41.74 -8.69
CA THR A 24 10.41 40.73 -9.56
C THR A 24 11.04 39.38 -9.26
N SER A 25 10.65 38.77 -8.14
CA SER A 25 10.99 37.39 -7.81
C SER A 25 9.99 36.46 -8.50
N SER A 26 10.22 36.16 -9.78
CA SER A 26 9.60 34.98 -10.41
C SER A 26 10.35 33.73 -9.93
N THR A 27 10.27 33.43 -8.64
CA THR A 27 10.63 32.10 -8.13
C THR A 27 9.52 31.17 -8.58
N PRO A 28 9.80 30.07 -9.31
CA PRO A 28 8.79 29.05 -9.56
C PRO A 28 8.28 28.58 -8.20
N ARG A 29 7.00 28.75 -7.93
CA ARG A 29 6.35 28.10 -6.79
C ARG A 29 6.67 26.61 -6.94
N PRO A 30 7.35 25.95 -5.97
CA PRO A 30 7.52 24.51 -6.06
C PRO A 30 6.12 23.93 -6.23
N LEU A 31 5.92 23.14 -7.29
CA LEU A 31 4.68 22.40 -7.46
C LEU A 31 4.51 21.59 -6.18
N ARG A 32 3.58 22.03 -5.32
CA ARG A 32 3.09 21.17 -4.25
C ARG A 32 2.45 20.01 -4.99
N THR A 33 3.08 18.84 -4.93
CA THR A 33 2.40 17.61 -5.29
C THR A 33 1.10 17.59 -4.47
N PRO A 34 -0.06 17.34 -5.10
CA PRO A 34 -1.27 17.13 -4.32
C PRO A 34 -0.97 16.04 -3.28
N PRO A 35 -1.49 16.18 -2.05
CA PRO A 35 -1.35 15.12 -1.07
C PRO A 35 -1.83 13.81 -1.71
N PRO A 36 -1.16 12.67 -1.44
CA PRO A 36 -1.58 11.40 -1.99
C PRO A 36 -3.07 11.19 -1.65
N PRO A 37 -3.85 10.58 -2.57
CA PRO A 37 -5.23 10.24 -2.28
C PRO A 37 -5.30 9.49 -0.95
N PRO A 38 -6.35 9.70 -0.14
CA PRO A 38 -6.54 8.90 1.06
C PRO A 38 -6.56 7.41 0.68
N PRO A 39 -6.05 6.52 1.55
CA PRO A 39 -6.11 5.09 1.32
C PRO A 39 -7.56 4.67 1.10
N ILE A 40 -7.79 3.80 0.11
CA ILE A 40 -9.13 3.26 -0.13
C ILE A 40 -9.44 2.32 1.05
N PRO A 41 -10.53 2.55 1.82
CA PRO A 41 -10.88 1.66 2.91
C PRO A 41 -11.18 0.25 2.37
N VAL A 42 -10.52 -0.74 2.95
CA VAL A 42 -10.75 -2.15 2.62
C VAL A 42 -12.07 -2.61 3.23
N LYS A 43 -12.98 -3.15 2.43
CA LYS A 43 -14.21 -3.79 2.91
C LYS A 43 -13.95 -5.28 3.12
N ILE A 44 -14.15 -5.77 4.33
CA ILE A 44 -13.98 -7.18 4.73
C ILE A 44 -15.32 -7.70 5.29
N PRO A 45 -15.75 -8.94 4.98
CA PRO A 45 -15.05 -9.92 4.16
C PRO A 45 -15.10 -9.58 2.66
N CYS A 46 -14.08 -10.01 1.91
CA CYS A 46 -14.05 -9.86 0.45
C CYS A 46 -13.43 -11.08 -0.24
N ILE A 47 -13.63 -11.14 -1.56
CA ILE A 47 -12.99 -12.11 -2.45
C ILE A 47 -11.93 -11.38 -3.28
N TRP A 48 -10.74 -11.97 -3.38
CA TRP A 48 -9.67 -11.46 -4.23
C TRP A 48 -9.03 -12.58 -5.05
N CYS A 49 -9.00 -12.40 -6.37
CA CYS A 49 -8.57 -13.44 -7.31
C CYS A 49 -7.07 -13.35 -7.61
N ALA A 50 -6.42 -14.51 -7.75
CA ALA A 50 -5.11 -14.58 -8.37
C ALA A 50 -5.24 -14.43 -9.90
N ALA A 51 -4.32 -13.69 -10.51
CA ALA A 51 -4.32 -13.51 -11.96
C ALA A 51 -4.12 -14.85 -12.70
N ALA A 52 -4.81 -15.02 -13.83
CA ALA A 52 -4.68 -16.16 -14.74
C ALA A 52 -4.84 -17.55 -14.10
N SER A 53 -5.64 -17.67 -13.03
CA SER A 53 -5.94 -18.95 -12.37
C SER A 53 -7.37 -18.99 -11.84
N ALA A 54 -7.82 -20.18 -11.42
CA ALA A 54 -9.06 -20.35 -10.66
C ALA A 54 -8.89 -20.10 -9.15
N ILE A 55 -7.67 -19.74 -8.71
CA ILE A 55 -7.33 -19.55 -7.31
C ILE A 55 -7.83 -18.18 -6.83
N TYR A 56 -8.50 -18.16 -5.69
CA TYR A 56 -8.86 -16.91 -5.02
C TYR A 56 -8.82 -17.05 -3.50
N LEU A 57 -8.70 -15.88 -2.85
CA LEU A 57 -8.79 -15.75 -1.41
C LEU A 57 -10.17 -15.25 -1.02
N LYS A 58 -10.76 -15.85 0.01
CA LYS A 58 -11.82 -15.22 0.81
C LYS A 58 -11.18 -14.62 2.06
N ILE A 59 -10.93 -13.32 2.05
CA ILE A 59 -10.29 -12.60 3.14
C ILE A 59 -11.35 -12.26 4.18
N ASN A 60 -11.26 -12.87 5.36
CA ASN A 60 -12.24 -12.72 6.44
C ASN A 60 -11.78 -11.71 7.50
N TYR A 61 -10.47 -11.47 7.58
CA TYR A 61 -9.87 -10.48 8.45
C TYR A 61 -8.71 -9.82 7.73
N PHE A 62 -8.65 -8.49 7.82
CA PHE A 62 -7.51 -7.71 7.37
C PHE A 62 -7.27 -6.55 8.32
N ASN A 63 -6.03 -6.42 8.77
CA ASN A 63 -5.57 -5.29 9.56
C ASN A 63 -4.26 -4.80 8.93
N GLY A 64 -4.43 -3.97 7.91
CA GLY A 64 -3.34 -3.23 7.30
C GLY A 64 -3.15 -1.90 8.01
N GLY A 65 -1.90 -1.46 8.12
CA GLY A 65 -1.62 -0.13 8.61
C GLY A 65 -1.70 0.93 7.51
N GLU A 66 -1.62 2.19 7.94
CA GLU A 66 -1.60 3.35 7.05
C GLU A 66 -0.39 3.33 6.10
N PRO A 67 -0.53 3.85 4.87
CA PRO A 67 0.61 3.98 3.96
C PRO A 67 1.74 4.77 4.63
N GLY A 68 2.96 4.23 4.55
CA GLY A 68 4.16 4.88 5.09
C GLY A 68 4.54 4.49 6.52
N ASN A 69 3.82 3.57 7.16
CA ASN A 69 4.11 3.09 8.52
C ASN A 69 5.37 2.19 8.66
N GLY A 70 6.25 2.12 7.65
CA GLY A 70 7.49 1.34 7.67
C GLY A 70 7.32 -0.19 7.63
N ILE A 71 6.10 -0.72 7.80
CA ILE A 71 5.82 -2.16 7.74
C ILE A 71 5.70 -2.65 6.30
N SER A 72 5.21 -1.78 5.40
CA SER A 72 4.93 -2.12 4.00
C SER A 72 6.11 -2.79 3.28
N PRO A 73 7.35 -2.27 3.34
CA PRO A 73 8.48 -2.88 2.62
C PRO A 73 8.79 -4.31 3.08
N SER A 74 8.69 -4.59 4.37
CA SER A 74 8.96 -5.92 4.93
C SER A 74 7.92 -6.95 4.49
N VAL A 75 6.63 -6.57 4.52
CA VAL A 75 5.54 -7.44 4.07
C VAL A 75 5.62 -7.70 2.57
N ILE A 76 5.84 -6.65 1.76
CA ILE A 76 6.00 -6.78 0.31
C ILE A 76 7.17 -7.72 0.00
N LYS A 77 8.33 -7.49 0.63
CA LYS A 77 9.52 -8.31 0.38
C LYS A 77 9.30 -9.75 0.81
N MET A 78 8.71 -10.00 1.98
CA MET A 78 8.43 -11.35 2.46
C MET A 78 7.49 -12.10 1.50
N LEU A 79 6.40 -11.48 1.04
CA LEU A 79 5.47 -12.13 0.10
C LEU A 79 6.11 -12.35 -1.28
N SER A 80 6.87 -11.36 -1.79
CA SER A 80 7.59 -11.50 -3.06
C SER A 80 8.64 -12.61 -3.02
N ASP A 81 9.49 -12.63 -1.99
CA ASP A 81 10.51 -13.68 -1.81
C ASP A 81 9.85 -15.06 -1.66
N THR A 82 8.66 -15.14 -1.04
CA THR A 82 7.89 -16.39 -0.89
C THR A 82 7.42 -16.89 -2.27
N ILE A 83 6.90 -16.00 -3.12
CA ILE A 83 6.49 -16.35 -4.49
C ILE A 83 7.70 -16.87 -5.26
N ASP A 84 8.83 -16.15 -5.24
CA ASP A 84 10.05 -16.56 -5.94
C ASP A 84 10.54 -17.95 -5.48
N GLN A 85 10.46 -18.25 -4.18
CA GLN A 85 10.83 -19.55 -3.64
C GLN A 85 9.89 -20.68 -4.09
N LEU A 86 8.58 -20.41 -4.11
CA LEU A 86 7.58 -21.37 -4.56
C LEU A 86 7.70 -21.64 -6.06
N ASP A 87 7.88 -20.60 -6.87
CA ASP A 87 8.09 -20.72 -8.32
C ASP A 87 9.39 -21.46 -8.63
N ALA A 88 10.47 -21.19 -7.89
CA ALA A 88 11.72 -21.93 -8.00
C ALA A 88 11.56 -23.42 -7.62
N HIS A 89 10.75 -23.72 -6.60
CA HIS A 89 10.42 -25.10 -6.24
C HIS A 89 9.68 -25.79 -7.39
N ILE A 90 8.62 -25.17 -7.91
CA ILE A 90 7.81 -25.72 -9.00
C ILE A 90 8.65 -25.93 -10.25
N ALA A 91 9.50 -24.97 -10.61
CA ALA A 91 10.38 -25.10 -11.77
C ALA A 91 11.37 -26.26 -11.64
N LYS A 92 11.84 -26.56 -10.42
CA LYS A 92 12.85 -27.58 -10.16
C LYS A 92 12.27 -28.97 -9.90
N HIS A 93 11.12 -29.04 -9.24
CA HIS A 93 10.54 -30.28 -8.72
C HIS A 93 9.15 -30.60 -9.28
N GLY A 94 8.58 -29.69 -10.06
CA GLY A 94 7.20 -29.76 -10.55
C GLY A 94 6.20 -29.18 -9.54
N ASP A 95 4.99 -28.91 -10.02
CA ASP A 95 3.86 -28.66 -9.11
C ASP A 95 3.42 -29.99 -8.49
N GLY A 96 3.15 -29.96 -7.20
CA GLY A 96 2.90 -31.15 -6.41
C GLY A 96 2.33 -30.80 -5.06
N VAL A 97 1.86 -31.82 -4.35
CA VAL A 97 1.23 -31.65 -3.04
C VAL A 97 2.24 -31.14 -2.03
N ILE A 98 1.84 -30.15 -1.23
CA ILE A 98 2.66 -29.67 -0.13
C ILE A 98 2.82 -30.78 0.92
N PRO A 99 4.06 -31.17 1.29
CA PRO A 99 4.31 -32.17 2.30
C PRO A 99 3.61 -31.84 3.63
N HIS A 100 3.01 -32.84 4.26
CA HIS A 100 2.25 -32.69 5.50
C HIS A 100 1.04 -31.75 5.43
N GLY A 101 0.68 -31.27 4.22
CA GLY A 101 -0.49 -30.43 3.98
C GLY A 101 -0.40 -29.05 4.62
N ALA A 102 0.79 -28.58 4.99
CA ALA A 102 1.00 -27.26 5.58
C ALA A 102 2.25 -26.60 5.01
N PHE A 103 2.17 -25.30 4.78
CA PHE A 103 3.28 -24.46 4.36
C PHE A 103 3.45 -23.32 5.38
N ASP A 104 4.64 -23.27 5.99
CA ASP A 104 5.07 -22.19 6.89
C ASP A 104 6.32 -21.54 6.28
N HIS A 105 6.23 -20.24 6.01
CA HIS A 105 7.35 -19.44 5.57
C HIS A 105 7.50 -18.21 6.47
N GLN A 106 8.67 -18.06 7.08
CA GLN A 106 8.95 -16.96 8.00
C GLN A 106 10.12 -16.13 7.49
N ALA A 107 9.88 -14.84 7.30
CA ALA A 107 10.89 -13.88 6.87
C ALA A 107 10.50 -12.47 7.31
N MET A 108 11.49 -11.59 7.50
CA MET A 108 11.28 -10.17 7.79
C MET A 108 10.38 -9.88 9.02
N GLY A 109 10.34 -10.77 10.00
CA GLY A 109 9.47 -10.66 11.18
C GLY A 109 7.99 -11.01 10.94
N PHE A 110 7.68 -11.61 9.78
CA PHE A 110 6.35 -12.10 9.41
C PHE A 110 6.39 -13.61 9.15
N SER A 111 5.24 -14.25 9.32
CA SER A 111 4.97 -15.64 8.94
C SER A 111 3.77 -15.69 8.01
N TRP A 112 3.94 -16.39 6.88
CA TRP A 112 2.86 -16.92 6.08
C TRP A 112 2.68 -18.35 6.56
N TYR A 113 1.48 -18.67 7.02
CA TYR A 113 1.11 -20.03 7.36
C TYR A 113 -0.17 -20.39 6.61
N SER A 114 -0.16 -21.53 5.93
CA SER A 114 -1.36 -22.11 5.32
C SER A 114 -1.41 -23.61 5.53
N VAL A 115 -2.63 -24.14 5.67
CA VAL A 115 -2.87 -25.58 5.87
C VAL A 115 -4.08 -26.03 5.08
N ASN A 116 -3.99 -27.25 4.56
CA ASN A 116 -5.06 -27.97 3.88
C ASN A 116 -6.31 -28.06 4.75
N VAL A 117 -7.48 -28.04 4.13
CA VAL A 117 -8.76 -28.25 4.80
C VAL A 117 -9.41 -29.53 4.28
N ASN A 118 -9.91 -30.37 5.19
CA ASN A 118 -10.78 -31.52 4.89
C ASN A 118 -10.25 -32.45 3.77
N ASN A 119 -8.95 -32.76 3.77
CA ASN A 119 -8.28 -33.57 2.75
C ASN A 119 -8.30 -32.99 1.32
N HIS A 120 -8.77 -31.77 1.11
CA HIS A 120 -8.48 -31.03 -0.12
C HIS A 120 -7.00 -30.65 -0.11
N GLN A 121 -6.30 -31.00 -1.19
CA GLN A 121 -4.85 -30.85 -1.27
C GLN A 121 -4.48 -29.46 -1.76
N GLN A 122 -3.65 -28.75 -1.02
CA GLN A 122 -2.86 -27.64 -1.57
C GLN A 122 -1.65 -28.19 -2.31
N THR A 123 -1.43 -27.65 -3.50
CA THR A 123 -0.18 -27.80 -4.22
C THR A 123 0.71 -26.58 -4.02
N TRP A 124 1.98 -26.70 -4.39
CA TRP A 124 2.91 -25.57 -4.41
C TRP A 124 2.37 -24.41 -5.26
N GLY A 125 1.79 -24.71 -6.43
CA GLY A 125 1.17 -23.74 -7.33
C GLY A 125 -0.05 -23.04 -6.72
N VAL A 126 -0.90 -23.78 -6.00
CA VAL A 126 -2.03 -23.19 -5.25
C VAL A 126 -1.54 -22.16 -4.25
N VAL A 127 -0.50 -22.48 -3.47
CA VAL A 127 0.03 -21.54 -2.48
C VAL A 127 0.74 -20.36 -3.15
N ALA A 128 1.49 -20.57 -4.23
CA ALA A 128 2.12 -19.48 -4.98
C ALA A 128 1.08 -18.45 -5.46
N HIS A 129 -0.02 -18.92 -6.06
CA HIS A 129 -1.12 -18.07 -6.47
C HIS A 129 -1.85 -17.41 -5.30
N ALA A 130 -2.04 -18.11 -4.17
CA ALA A 130 -2.63 -17.53 -2.96
C ALA A 130 -1.77 -16.38 -2.40
N VAL A 131 -0.45 -16.57 -2.32
CA VAL A 131 0.49 -15.52 -1.86
C VAL A 131 0.45 -14.32 -2.80
N ASN A 132 0.46 -14.56 -4.12
CA ASN A 132 0.34 -13.51 -5.13
C ASN A 132 -1.00 -12.75 -5.06
N ALA A 133 -2.12 -13.46 -4.82
CA ALA A 133 -3.41 -12.82 -4.60
C ALA A 133 -3.38 -11.87 -3.39
N LEU A 134 -2.79 -12.29 -2.27
CA LEU A 134 -2.69 -11.42 -1.09
C LEU A 134 -1.77 -10.22 -1.35
N LEU A 135 -0.63 -10.43 -2.02
CA LEU A 135 0.29 -9.34 -2.38
C LEU A 135 -0.39 -8.31 -3.28
N THR A 136 -1.05 -8.75 -4.35
CA THR A 136 -1.75 -7.84 -5.27
C THR A 136 -2.92 -7.11 -4.62
N PHE A 137 -3.63 -7.77 -3.70
CA PHE A 137 -4.64 -7.13 -2.86
C PHE A 137 -4.04 -5.97 -2.05
N MET A 138 -2.95 -6.21 -1.32
CA MET A 138 -2.30 -5.18 -0.50
C MET A 138 -1.76 -4.03 -1.35
N LEU A 139 -1.17 -4.34 -2.50
CA LEU A 139 -0.71 -3.34 -3.47
C LEU A 139 -1.87 -2.51 -4.02
N ASN A 140 -3.01 -3.13 -4.33
CA ASN A 140 -4.17 -2.41 -4.86
C ASN A 140 -4.74 -1.39 -3.85
N TYR A 141 -4.81 -1.78 -2.57
CA TYR A 141 -5.33 -0.91 -1.52
C TYR A 141 -4.26 -0.03 -0.85
N GLN A 142 -2.99 -0.19 -1.22
CA GLN A 142 -1.84 0.47 -0.59
C GLN A 142 -1.83 0.27 0.94
N SER A 143 -2.29 -0.89 1.40
CA SER A 143 -2.41 -1.21 2.82
C SER A 143 -1.80 -2.58 3.07
N PHE A 144 -0.93 -2.66 4.07
CA PHE A 144 -0.07 -3.82 4.32
C PHE A 144 -0.14 -4.20 5.79
N GLY A 145 -0.30 -5.48 6.08
CA GLY A 145 -0.37 -5.95 7.46
C GLY A 145 -0.88 -7.38 7.58
N MET A 146 -1.66 -7.63 8.62
CA MET A 146 -2.10 -8.97 8.99
C MET A 146 -3.36 -9.37 8.23
N ALA A 147 -3.47 -10.66 7.89
CA ALA A 147 -4.63 -11.19 7.19
C ALA A 147 -4.98 -12.59 7.69
N GLN A 148 -6.28 -12.92 7.67
CA GLN A 148 -6.77 -14.29 7.77
C GLN A 148 -7.71 -14.56 6.60
N PHE A 149 -7.51 -15.69 5.94
CA PHE A 149 -8.16 -15.98 4.68
C PHE A 149 -8.40 -17.48 4.48
N LEU A 150 -9.34 -17.78 3.58
CA LEU A 150 -9.54 -19.11 3.02
C LEU A 150 -8.98 -19.12 1.61
N ILE A 151 -8.43 -20.25 1.19
CA ILE A 151 -7.87 -20.45 -0.15
C ILE A 151 -8.80 -21.38 -0.91
N PHE A 152 -9.27 -20.94 -2.07
CA PHE A 152 -10.12 -21.70 -2.96
C PHE A 152 -9.44 -21.95 -4.30
N ASP A 153 -9.73 -23.11 -4.89
CA ASP A 153 -9.46 -23.46 -6.28
C ASP A 153 -10.80 -23.76 -6.97
N GLY A 154 -11.29 -22.79 -7.74
CA GLY A 154 -12.65 -22.79 -8.25
C GLY A 154 -13.68 -22.89 -7.13
N GLU A 155 -14.54 -23.90 -7.17
CA GLU A 155 -15.60 -24.09 -6.17
C GLU A 155 -15.11 -24.76 -4.88
N ASN A 156 -13.88 -25.27 -4.86
CA ASN A 156 -13.36 -26.07 -3.75
C ASN A 156 -12.51 -25.25 -2.80
N GLN A 157 -12.83 -25.27 -1.51
CA GLN A 157 -11.92 -24.77 -0.49
C GLN A 157 -10.76 -25.76 -0.33
N VAL A 158 -9.55 -25.33 -0.63
CA VAL A 158 -8.34 -26.16 -0.56
C VAL A 158 -7.52 -25.87 0.69
N GLY A 159 -7.70 -24.72 1.33
CA GLY A 159 -7.12 -24.51 2.65
C GLY A 159 -7.52 -23.23 3.38
N THR A 160 -6.81 -23.00 4.48
CA THR A 160 -6.89 -21.79 5.31
C THR A 160 -5.50 -21.20 5.44
N GLY A 161 -5.41 -19.89 5.69
CA GLY A 161 -4.13 -19.27 5.90
C GLY A 161 -4.18 -17.96 6.70
N THR A 162 -3.02 -17.60 7.19
CA THR A 162 -2.77 -16.39 7.96
C THR A 162 -1.46 -15.74 7.51
N LEU A 163 -1.46 -14.41 7.48
CA LEU A 163 -0.26 -13.60 7.45
C LEU A 163 -0.22 -12.78 8.75
N GLY A 164 0.87 -12.88 9.49
CA GLY A 164 1.02 -12.14 10.75
C GLY A 164 2.47 -12.08 11.24
N PRO A 165 2.72 -11.44 12.40
CA PRO A 165 4.05 -11.42 12.99
C PRO A 165 4.58 -12.83 13.24
N SER A 166 5.84 -13.09 12.90
CA SER A 166 6.51 -14.32 13.34
C SER A 166 6.99 -14.14 14.77
N PHE A 167 6.60 -15.05 15.66
CA PHE A 167 7.16 -15.13 17.00
C PHE A 167 8.12 -16.32 17.01
N SER A 168 9.40 -16.06 17.28
CA SER A 168 10.34 -17.12 17.63
C SER A 168 9.81 -17.82 18.88
N ARG A 169 9.36 -19.07 18.75
CA ARG A 169 9.12 -19.91 19.93
C ARG A 169 10.50 -20.22 20.50
N GLY A 170 10.80 -19.62 21.66
CA GLY A 170 11.97 -19.97 22.47
C GLY A 170 11.88 -21.39 23.01
#